data_AF-L8HDZ0-F1
#
_entry.id   AF-L8HDZ0-F1
#
_cell.length_a   1.000
_cell.length_b   1.000
_cell.length_c   1.000
_cell.angle_alpha   90.00
_cell.angle_beta   90.00
_cell.angle_gamma   90.00
#
_symmetry.space_group_name_H-M   'P 1'
#
loop_
_entity.id
_entity.type
_entity.pdbx_description
1 polymer ?
#
loop_
_entity_poly.entity_id
_entity_poly.type
_entity_poly.pdbx_seq_one_letter_code
_entity_poly.pdbx_strand_id
1 'polypeptide(L)'
;MVDWMATAQNARCPCFNSHFHEEGSEVVDALCQDWRQENNWVTPPIALILKIITLIHQQCASATIVVLTWLNRLWFHELLELCIEPPIPIPNNPLSFKLKGKALPEPLHNQAWQWIACRISAMLNSTLAPSTWKHYQSSLQCFHEFCKWEETSFPPEQEEAVVVIANFLKTKWPVNHGRTFNLSSLAALFHDWGPWTTPSKTRAKLIALLCMLGAL
;
A
#
# COMPACT_ATOMS: atom_id res chain seq x y z
N MET A 1 9.98 -9.03 -7.53
CA MET A 1 9.37 -9.45 -6.24
C MET A 1 10.49 -9.85 -5.32
N VAL A 2 10.62 -9.16 -4.20
CA VAL A 2 11.80 -9.24 -3.32
C VAL A 2 11.36 -9.47 -1.88
N ASP A 3 12.00 -10.41 -1.19
CA ASP A 3 11.87 -10.60 0.25
C ASP A 3 13.01 -9.87 0.98
N TRP A 4 12.69 -8.78 1.65
CA TRP A 4 13.69 -7.90 2.24
C TRP A 4 14.32 -8.41 3.53
N MET A 5 13.70 -9.38 4.21
CA MET A 5 14.18 -9.85 5.50
C MET A 5 14.04 -11.36 5.60
N ALA A 6 14.94 -12.05 4.90
CA ALA A 6 15.03 -13.50 4.89
C ALA A 6 16.48 -13.99 5.05
N THR A 7 16.63 -15.29 4.99
CA THR A 7 17.86 -16.07 4.99
C THR A 7 17.75 -17.08 3.85
N ALA A 8 18.86 -17.66 3.39
CA ALA A 8 18.85 -18.69 2.36
C ALA A 8 17.95 -19.90 2.73
N GLN A 9 17.70 -20.10 4.02
CA GLN A 9 16.92 -21.23 4.54
C GLN A 9 15.40 -20.99 4.58
N ASN A 10 14.96 -19.73 4.61
CA ASN A 10 13.55 -19.37 4.76
C ASN A 10 13.03 -18.43 3.66
N ALA A 11 13.88 -17.96 2.75
CA ALA A 11 13.49 -17.17 1.60
C ALA A 11 12.36 -17.87 0.82
N ARG A 12 11.30 -17.12 0.53
CA ARG A 12 10.16 -17.59 -0.27
C ARG A 12 10.08 -16.92 -1.64
N CYS A 13 10.79 -15.81 -1.80
CA CYS A 13 10.92 -15.12 -3.07
C CYS A 13 12.21 -15.56 -3.80
N PRO A 14 12.24 -15.54 -5.13
CA PRO A 14 13.47 -15.79 -5.89
C PRO A 14 14.60 -14.83 -5.53
N CYS A 15 14.25 -13.58 -5.25
CA CYS A 15 15.16 -12.51 -4.82
C CYS A 15 14.94 -12.26 -3.32
N PHE A 16 15.99 -12.31 -2.51
CA PHE A 16 15.90 -12.03 -1.08
C PHE A 16 17.12 -11.32 -0.52
N ASN A 17 16.93 -10.67 0.63
CA ASN A 17 17.96 -9.95 1.36
C ASN A 17 18.07 -10.44 2.79
N SER A 18 19.30 -10.51 3.27
CA SER A 18 19.66 -11.03 4.58
C SER A 18 20.44 -10.01 5.39
N HIS A 19 20.40 -10.17 6.72
CA HIS A 19 21.12 -9.27 7.63
C HIS A 19 22.65 -9.36 7.44
N PHE A 20 23.15 -10.56 7.14
CA PHE A 20 24.53 -10.80 6.74
C PHE A 20 24.54 -11.40 5.34
N HIS A 21 25.63 -11.23 4.60
CA HIS A 21 25.75 -11.83 3.28
C HIS A 21 25.57 -13.36 3.34
N GLU A 22 24.63 -13.88 2.57
CA GLU A 22 24.35 -15.31 2.44
C GLU A 22 24.39 -15.73 0.96
N GLU A 23 24.59 -17.01 0.70
CA GLU A 23 24.53 -17.51 -0.68
C GLU A 23 23.13 -17.25 -1.27
N GLY A 24 23.09 -16.54 -2.40
CA GLY A 24 21.84 -16.15 -3.06
C GLY A 24 21.18 -14.87 -2.53
N SER A 25 21.72 -14.21 -1.50
CA SER A 25 21.24 -12.89 -1.08
C SER A 25 21.68 -11.82 -2.09
N GLU A 26 20.78 -10.93 -2.50
CA GLU A 26 21.11 -9.88 -3.48
C GLU A 26 21.89 -8.73 -2.85
N VAL A 27 21.44 -8.26 -1.69
CA VAL A 27 22.07 -7.16 -0.94
C VAL A 27 22.02 -7.40 0.57
N VAL A 28 22.92 -6.70 1.27
CA VAL A 28 22.97 -6.61 2.73
C VAL A 28 22.35 -5.28 3.16
N ASP A 29 21.70 -5.28 4.32
CA ASP A 29 20.96 -4.14 4.89
C ASP A 29 19.81 -3.63 4.01
N ALA A 30 18.64 -4.23 4.22
CA ALA A 30 17.43 -3.90 3.50
C ALA A 30 16.92 -2.46 3.74
N LEU A 31 17.29 -1.81 4.85
CA LEU A 31 16.81 -0.46 5.17
C LEU A 31 17.53 0.62 4.34
N CYS A 32 18.67 0.29 3.74
CA CYS A 32 19.42 1.19 2.87
C CYS A 32 19.03 1.09 1.38
N GLN A 33 18.08 0.20 1.04
CA GLN A 33 17.74 -0.10 -0.34
C GLN A 33 16.55 0.74 -0.84
N ASP A 34 16.41 0.82 -2.16
CA ASP A 34 15.26 1.48 -2.80
C ASP A 34 14.10 0.50 -2.99
N TRP A 35 12.99 0.76 -2.32
CA TRP A 35 11.79 -0.08 -2.32
C TRP A 35 10.74 0.38 -3.35
N ARG A 36 11.01 1.42 -4.15
CA ARG A 36 9.97 2.07 -4.98
C ARG A 36 9.46 1.24 -6.16
N GLN A 37 10.29 0.38 -6.74
CA GLN A 37 10.01 -0.27 -8.04
C GLN A 37 9.68 -1.76 -7.93
N GLU A 38 9.61 -2.31 -6.72
CA GLU A 38 9.51 -3.74 -6.50
C GLU A 38 8.20 -4.15 -5.83
N ASN A 39 7.78 -5.40 -6.08
CA ASN A 39 6.77 -6.04 -5.22
C ASN A 39 7.45 -6.53 -3.94
N ASN A 40 7.47 -5.66 -2.93
CA ASN A 40 8.21 -5.86 -1.68
C ASN A 40 7.46 -6.75 -0.71
N TRP A 41 8.15 -7.75 -0.16
CA TRP A 41 7.71 -8.57 0.95
C TRP A 41 8.66 -8.38 2.13
N VAL A 42 8.11 -8.35 3.35
CA VAL A 42 8.93 -8.25 4.55
C VAL A 42 8.26 -8.89 5.77
N THR A 43 9.00 -9.72 6.49
CA THR A 43 8.60 -10.28 7.80
C THR A 43 9.57 -9.79 8.86
N PRO A 44 9.42 -8.55 9.36
CA PRO A 44 10.49 -7.91 10.09
C PRO A 44 10.57 -8.35 11.55
N PRO A 45 11.78 -8.32 12.15
CA PRO A 45 11.91 -8.28 13.59
C PRO A 45 11.09 -7.13 14.16
N ILE A 46 10.40 -7.37 15.28
CA ILE A 46 9.50 -6.40 15.92
C ILE A 46 10.15 -5.01 16.11
N ALA A 47 11.43 -4.98 16.49
CA ALA A 47 12.18 -3.74 16.73
C ALA A 47 12.39 -2.87 15.47
N LEU A 48 12.20 -3.45 14.27
CA LEU A 48 12.41 -2.76 12.99
C LEU A 48 11.11 -2.33 12.31
N ILE A 49 9.94 -2.71 12.85
CA ILE A 49 8.63 -2.39 12.22
C ILE A 49 8.47 -0.88 11.98
N LEU A 50 8.73 -0.05 13.00
CA LEU A 50 8.63 1.41 12.87
C LEU A 50 9.60 1.98 11.84
N LYS A 51 10.81 1.41 11.74
CA LYS A 51 11.81 1.85 10.74
C LYS A 51 11.34 1.54 9.33
N ILE A 52 10.69 0.39 9.11
CA ILE A 52 10.12 0.02 7.81
C ILE A 52 8.93 0.91 7.46
N ILE A 53 8.04 1.17 8.41
CA ILE A 53 6.92 2.12 8.21
C ILE A 53 7.48 3.49 7.79
N THR A 54 8.51 3.98 8.50
CA THR A 54 9.19 5.24 8.16
C THR A 54 9.83 5.20 6.78
N LEU A 55 10.52 4.11 6.42
CA LEU A 55 11.14 3.92 5.10
C LEU A 55 10.09 3.98 3.99
N ILE A 56 8.97 3.27 4.16
CA ILE A 56 7.87 3.23 3.21
C ILE A 56 7.29 4.64 3.00
N HIS A 57 7.14 5.42 4.07
CA HIS A 57 6.79 6.84 3.99
C HIS A 57 7.80 7.67 3.20
N GLN A 58 9.06 7.62 3.59
CA GLN A 58 10.13 8.43 2.99
C GLN A 58 10.29 8.14 1.49
N GLN A 59 10.18 6.87 1.11
CA GLN A 59 10.36 6.45 -0.27
C GLN A 59 9.06 6.47 -1.07
N CYS A 60 7.90 6.72 -0.44
CA CYS A 60 6.60 6.52 -1.08
C CYS A 60 6.54 5.13 -1.74
N ALA A 61 6.91 4.09 -1.00
CA ALA A 61 6.92 2.71 -1.48
C ALA A 61 5.60 1.98 -1.14
N SER A 62 5.48 0.75 -1.63
CA SER A 62 4.42 -0.19 -1.22
C SER A 62 5.04 -1.52 -0.83
N ALA A 63 4.49 -2.19 0.18
CA ALA A 63 5.01 -3.48 0.64
C ALA A 63 3.91 -4.36 1.21
N THR A 64 4.11 -5.68 1.15
CA THR A 64 3.36 -6.65 1.94
C THR A 64 4.18 -6.98 3.18
N ILE A 65 3.70 -6.57 4.34
CA ILE A 65 4.35 -6.78 5.63
C ILE A 65 3.59 -7.84 6.42
N VAL A 66 4.34 -8.84 6.94
CA VAL A 66 3.80 -9.93 7.76
C VAL A 66 4.24 -9.71 9.20
N VAL A 67 3.28 -9.49 10.10
CA VAL A 67 3.53 -9.13 11.51
C VAL A 67 2.51 -9.77 12.45
N LEU A 68 2.80 -9.73 13.75
CA LEU A 68 1.87 -10.10 14.80
C LEU A 68 0.78 -9.04 15.01
N THR A 69 -0.43 -9.48 15.33
CA THR A 69 -1.55 -8.62 15.73
C THR A 69 -1.34 -8.15 17.17
N TRP A 70 -0.82 -6.93 17.34
CA TRP A 70 -0.63 -6.31 18.65
C TRP A 70 -1.38 -4.99 18.76
N LEU A 71 -2.67 -5.09 19.12
CA LEU A 71 -3.61 -3.95 19.19
C LEU A 71 -3.13 -2.80 20.08
N ASN A 72 -2.31 -3.07 21.10
CA ASN A 72 -1.86 -2.07 22.07
C ASN A 72 -0.52 -1.41 21.70
N ARG A 73 -0.04 -1.57 20.45
CA ARG A 73 1.21 -0.96 19.99
C ARG A 73 0.94 0.17 19.02
N LEU A 74 1.66 1.29 19.21
CA LEU A 74 1.52 2.46 18.34
C LEU A 74 1.74 2.12 16.86
N TRP A 75 2.81 1.37 16.57
CA TRP A 75 3.13 0.93 15.21
C TRP A 75 2.02 0.12 14.55
N PHE A 76 1.17 -0.55 15.33
CA PHE A 76 0.08 -1.36 14.78
C PHE A 76 -1.02 -0.47 14.21
N HIS A 77 -1.33 0.65 14.88
CA HIS A 77 -2.28 1.63 14.36
C HIS A 77 -1.74 2.34 13.12
N GLU A 78 -0.47 2.77 13.13
CA GLU A 78 0.18 3.37 11.95
C GLU A 78 0.19 2.42 10.75
N LEU A 79 0.44 1.14 11.01
CA LEU A 79 0.39 0.10 9.98
C LEU A 79 -1.01 0.00 9.35
N LEU A 80 -2.06 -0.03 10.17
CA LEU A 80 -3.43 -0.10 9.69
C LEU A 80 -3.86 1.14 8.90
N GLU A 81 -3.37 2.33 9.27
CA GLU A 81 -3.61 3.57 8.51
C GLU A 81 -2.96 3.54 7.11
N LEU A 82 -1.90 2.74 6.94
CA LEU A 82 -1.22 2.54 5.66
C LEU A 82 -1.78 1.40 4.81
N CYS A 83 -2.68 0.58 5.36
CA CYS A 83 -3.27 -0.54 4.63
C CYS A 83 -4.10 -0.04 3.45
N ILE A 84 -3.78 -0.57 2.26
CA ILE A 84 -4.57 -0.34 1.05
C ILE A 84 -5.59 -1.43 0.78
N GLU A 85 -5.49 -2.55 1.50
CA GLU A 85 -6.41 -3.67 1.48
C GLU A 85 -6.66 -4.14 2.92
N PRO A 86 -7.82 -4.78 3.21
CA PRO A 86 -8.08 -5.37 4.51
C PRO A 86 -6.94 -6.35 4.90
N PRO A 87 -6.39 -6.27 6.13
CA PRO A 87 -5.39 -7.22 6.59
C PRO A 87 -5.90 -8.67 6.50
N ILE A 88 -5.04 -9.56 6.01
CA ILE A 88 -5.37 -10.98 5.86
C ILE A 88 -4.83 -11.74 7.07
N PRO A 89 -5.69 -12.38 7.89
CA PRO A 89 -5.24 -13.24 8.98
C PRO A 89 -4.51 -14.47 8.46
N ILE A 90 -3.36 -14.78 9.05
CA ILE A 90 -2.61 -15.99 8.76
C ILE A 90 -3.05 -17.08 9.76
N PRO A 91 -3.57 -18.22 9.30
CA PRO A 91 -4.03 -19.28 10.19
C PRO A 91 -2.91 -19.83 11.08
N ASN A 92 -3.19 -19.99 12.38
CA ASN A 92 -2.28 -20.61 13.35
C ASN A 92 -2.26 -22.13 13.22
N ASN A 93 -1.78 -22.63 12.08
CA ASN A 93 -1.64 -24.06 11.84
C ASN A 93 -0.19 -24.40 11.41
N PRO A 94 0.22 -25.68 11.51
CA PRO A 94 1.58 -26.09 11.15
C PRO A 94 1.93 -25.91 9.66
N LEU A 95 0.97 -25.70 8.77
CA LEU A 95 1.24 -25.45 7.35
C LEU A 95 1.69 -24.00 7.11
N SER A 96 1.23 -23.07 7.94
CA SER A 96 1.60 -21.65 7.88
C SER A 96 3.02 -21.37 8.40
N PHE A 97 3.53 -22.20 9.32
CA PHE A 97 4.79 -21.94 10.03
C PHE A 97 5.78 -23.09 9.85
N LYS A 98 6.96 -22.80 9.29
CA LYS A 98 8.07 -23.75 9.22
C LYS A 98 8.87 -23.67 10.52
N LEU A 99 8.80 -24.72 11.33
CA LEU A 99 9.54 -24.81 12.58
C LEU A 99 11.05 -24.96 12.31
N LYS A 100 11.86 -24.20 13.06
CA LYS A 100 13.31 -24.38 13.13
C LYS A 100 13.70 -24.61 14.60
N GLY A 101 14.07 -25.84 14.94
CA GLY A 101 14.40 -26.24 16.32
C GLY A 101 13.38 -27.20 16.92
N LYS A 102 13.46 -27.42 18.24
CA LYS A 102 12.61 -28.38 18.98
C LYS A 102 11.40 -27.76 19.67
N ALA A 103 11.41 -26.45 19.93
CA ALA A 103 10.33 -25.75 20.63
C ALA A 103 9.28 -25.26 19.63
N LEU A 104 7.99 -25.40 19.94
CA LEU A 104 6.91 -24.81 19.16
C LEU A 104 7.11 -23.29 19.07
N PRO A 105 7.15 -22.70 17.86
CA PRO A 105 7.34 -21.27 17.72
C PRO A 105 6.03 -20.57 18.05
N GLU A 106 6.10 -19.36 18.59
CA GLU A 106 4.92 -18.50 18.63
C GLU A 106 4.47 -18.18 17.20
N PRO A 107 3.17 -18.35 16.87
CA PRO A 107 2.00 -18.38 17.76
C PRO A 107 1.46 -19.80 18.05
N LEU A 108 2.15 -20.86 17.62
CA LEU A 108 1.65 -22.23 17.83
C LEU A 108 1.66 -22.63 19.31
N HIS A 109 2.43 -21.92 20.15
CA HIS A 109 2.41 -22.08 21.59
C HIS A 109 1.33 -21.20 22.27
N ASN A 110 1.17 -19.94 21.83
CA ASN A 110 0.13 -19.03 22.30
C ASN A 110 -0.91 -18.71 21.22
N GLN A 111 -2.07 -19.37 21.28
CA GLN A 111 -3.15 -19.18 20.31
C GLN A 111 -3.77 -17.77 20.33
N ALA A 112 -3.53 -16.96 21.37
CA ALA A 112 -3.96 -15.56 21.39
C ALA A 112 -3.11 -14.69 20.45
N TRP A 113 -1.92 -15.14 20.04
CA TRP A 113 -1.10 -14.45 19.06
C TRP A 113 -1.61 -14.80 17.67
N GLN A 114 -1.88 -13.79 16.86
CA GLN A 114 -2.27 -13.98 15.47
C GLN A 114 -1.29 -13.25 14.59
N TRP A 115 -0.96 -13.83 13.45
CA TRP A 115 -0.22 -13.12 12.42
C TRP A 115 -1.17 -12.59 11.37
N ILE A 116 -0.82 -11.45 10.79
CA ILE A 116 -1.54 -10.84 9.67
C ILE A 116 -0.55 -10.46 8.57
N ALA A 117 -1.03 -10.54 7.33
CA ALA A 117 -0.39 -9.92 6.19
C ALA A 117 -1.12 -8.61 5.86
N CYS A 118 -0.37 -7.50 5.82
CA CYS A 118 -0.89 -6.18 5.50
C CYS A 118 -0.25 -5.69 4.20
N ARG A 119 -1.06 -5.40 3.18
CA ARG A 119 -0.60 -4.66 2.01
C ARG A 119 -0.65 -3.17 2.34
N ILE A 120 0.52 -2.53 2.43
CA ILE A 120 0.66 -1.13 2.85
C ILE A 120 1.28 -0.26 1.77
N SER A 121 0.91 1.03 1.77
CA SER A 121 1.37 1.99 0.76
C SER A 121 1.34 3.42 1.32
N ALA A 122 2.50 4.04 1.51
CA ALA A 122 2.56 5.45 1.95
C ALA A 122 2.53 6.45 0.78
N MET A 123 2.69 5.91 -0.41
CA MET A 123 2.29 6.48 -1.68
C MET A 123 1.02 7.34 -1.48
N LEU A 124 -0.07 6.78 -0.94
CA LEU A 124 -1.37 7.44 -0.81
C LEU A 124 -1.36 8.66 0.15
N ASN A 125 -0.52 8.64 1.19
CA ASN A 125 -0.53 9.62 2.29
C ASN A 125 0.39 10.84 2.06
N SER A 126 1.15 10.88 0.97
CA SER A 126 2.29 11.81 0.80
C SER A 126 1.96 13.23 0.32
N THR A 127 0.71 13.53 -0.04
CA THR A 127 0.35 14.82 -0.71
C THR A 127 -0.63 15.70 0.08
N LEU A 128 -1.11 15.29 1.25
CA LEU A 128 -2.10 16.04 2.04
C LEU A 128 -1.83 15.93 3.53
N ALA A 129 -2.23 16.95 4.31
CA ALA A 129 -2.12 16.91 5.77
C ALA A 129 -2.92 15.71 6.34
N PRO A 130 -2.51 15.11 7.49
CA PRO A 130 -3.16 13.90 8.04
C PRO A 130 -4.68 14.05 8.30
N SER A 131 -5.13 15.25 8.67
CA SER A 131 -6.56 15.58 8.86
C SER A 131 -7.36 15.57 7.55
N THR A 132 -6.71 16.04 6.48
CA THR A 132 -7.20 16.05 5.11
C THR A 132 -7.28 14.62 4.59
N TRP A 133 -6.25 13.78 4.85
CA TRP A 133 -6.23 12.37 4.46
C TRP A 133 -7.42 11.55 4.99
N LYS A 134 -7.76 11.69 6.28
CA LYS A 134 -8.90 10.97 6.89
C LYS A 134 -10.24 11.24 6.20
N HIS A 135 -10.43 12.43 5.63
CA HIS A 135 -11.65 12.75 4.88
C HIS A 135 -11.68 12.12 3.48
N TYR A 136 -10.52 11.83 2.88
CA TYR A 136 -10.44 11.34 1.49
C TYR A 136 -10.06 9.87 1.36
N GLN A 137 -9.62 9.22 2.45
CA GLN A 137 -9.23 7.80 2.46
C GLN A 137 -10.35 6.89 1.93
N SER A 138 -11.58 7.08 2.37
CA SER A 138 -12.72 6.28 1.91
C SER A 138 -13.05 6.51 0.43
N SER A 139 -12.91 7.74 -0.07
CA SER A 139 -13.12 8.07 -1.48
C SER A 139 -12.02 7.47 -2.38
N LEU A 140 -10.77 7.50 -1.91
CA LEU A 140 -9.63 6.87 -2.61
C LEU A 140 -9.74 5.35 -2.63
N GLN A 141 -10.17 4.73 -1.53
CA GLN A 141 -10.44 3.28 -1.49
C GLN A 141 -11.58 2.91 -2.45
N CYS A 142 -12.69 3.66 -2.47
CA CYS A 142 -13.75 3.44 -3.45
C CYS A 142 -13.26 3.58 -4.89
N PHE A 143 -12.40 4.57 -5.17
CA PHE A 143 -11.86 4.76 -6.52
C PHE A 143 -10.87 3.66 -6.91
N HIS A 144 -10.03 3.20 -5.98
CA HIS A 144 -9.13 2.05 -6.19
C HIS A 144 -9.90 0.77 -6.53
N GLU A 145 -10.94 0.47 -5.76
CA GLU A 145 -11.81 -0.69 -6.03
C GLU A 145 -12.59 -0.54 -7.35
N PHE A 146 -12.97 0.68 -7.71
CA PHE A 146 -13.55 0.95 -9.02
C PHE A 146 -12.55 0.71 -10.16
N CYS A 147 -11.29 1.14 -10.03
CA CYS A 147 -10.25 0.88 -11.03
C CYS A 147 -10.02 -0.63 -11.21
N LYS A 148 -10.00 -1.39 -10.11
CA LYS A 148 -9.96 -2.86 -10.15
C LYS A 148 -11.16 -3.45 -10.89
N TRP A 149 -12.37 -2.94 -10.65
CA TRP A 149 -13.60 -3.40 -11.31
C TRP A 149 -13.62 -3.11 -12.81
N GLU A 150 -13.05 -1.98 -13.24
CA GLU A 150 -12.89 -1.60 -14.65
C GLU A 150 -11.63 -2.22 -15.29
N GLU A 151 -10.88 -3.07 -14.57
CA GLU A 151 -9.61 -3.67 -15.04
C GLU A 151 -8.54 -2.63 -15.47
N THR A 152 -8.56 -1.45 -14.83
CA THR A 152 -7.62 -0.34 -15.12
C THR A 152 -6.54 -0.25 -14.05
N SER A 153 -5.38 0.29 -14.43
CA SER A 153 -4.27 0.52 -13.49
C SER A 153 -4.69 1.56 -12.44
N PHE A 154 -4.19 1.41 -11.20
CA PHE A 154 -4.35 2.41 -10.16
C PHE A 154 -2.98 2.94 -9.70
N PRO A 155 -2.71 4.25 -9.83
CA PRO A 155 -3.52 5.24 -10.53
C PRO A 155 -3.61 4.97 -12.05
N PRO A 156 -4.72 5.36 -12.72
CA PRO A 156 -4.88 5.14 -14.16
C PRO A 156 -3.84 5.94 -14.95
N GLU A 157 -3.47 5.40 -16.11
CA GLU A 157 -2.57 6.06 -17.04
C GLU A 157 -3.17 7.37 -17.55
N GLN A 158 -2.33 8.33 -17.92
CA GLN A 158 -2.76 9.69 -18.25
C GLN A 158 -3.79 9.73 -19.38
N GLU A 159 -3.65 8.86 -20.39
CA GLU A 159 -4.56 8.78 -21.54
C GLU A 159 -5.96 8.30 -21.12
N GLU A 160 -6.05 7.45 -20.10
CA GLU A 160 -7.29 6.83 -19.64
C GLU A 160 -7.90 7.54 -18.42
N ALA A 161 -7.09 8.28 -17.66
CA ALA A 161 -7.46 8.85 -16.37
C ALA A 161 -8.73 9.71 -16.42
N VAL A 162 -8.90 10.53 -17.47
CA VAL A 162 -10.09 11.39 -17.63
C VAL A 162 -11.35 10.54 -17.75
N VAL A 163 -11.30 9.47 -18.54
CA VAL A 163 -12.44 8.59 -18.81
C VAL A 163 -12.77 7.76 -17.58
N VAL A 164 -11.75 7.16 -16.95
CA VAL A 164 -11.91 6.34 -15.75
C VAL A 164 -12.50 7.15 -14.59
N ILE A 165 -12.01 8.37 -14.37
CA ILE A 165 -12.56 9.26 -13.34
C ILE A 165 -13.99 9.68 -13.70
N ALA A 166 -14.27 10.03 -14.96
CA ALA A 166 -15.61 10.40 -15.38
C ALA A 166 -16.61 9.24 -15.16
N ASN A 167 -16.22 8.01 -15.43
CA ASN A 167 -17.03 6.83 -15.20
C ASN A 167 -17.24 6.58 -13.70
N PHE A 168 -16.19 6.70 -12.89
CA PHE A 168 -16.30 6.62 -11.43
C PHE A 168 -17.29 7.65 -10.87
N LEU A 169 -17.24 8.89 -11.36
CA LEU A 169 -18.15 9.94 -10.90
C LEU A 169 -19.60 9.66 -11.30
N LYS A 170 -19.82 9.14 -12.51
CA LYS A 170 -21.16 8.72 -12.95
C LYS A 170 -21.72 7.58 -12.11
N THR A 171 -20.88 6.62 -11.69
CA THR A 171 -21.31 5.47 -10.87
C THR A 171 -21.54 5.86 -9.41
N LYS A 172 -20.71 6.73 -8.82
CA LYS A 172 -20.88 7.24 -7.44
C LYS A 172 -21.97 8.30 -7.30
N TRP A 173 -22.21 9.09 -8.35
CA TRP A 173 -23.18 10.19 -8.34
C TRP A 173 -24.12 10.10 -9.54
N PRO A 174 -25.02 9.08 -9.56
CA PRO A 174 -26.04 8.97 -10.58
C PRO A 174 -27.06 10.11 -10.38
N VAL A 175 -26.77 11.25 -11.00
CA VAL A 175 -27.67 12.36 -11.33
C VAL A 175 -28.88 12.47 -10.38
N ASN A 176 -28.74 13.07 -9.19
CA ASN A 176 -29.93 13.54 -8.45
C ASN A 176 -29.76 14.59 -7.33
N HIS A 177 -28.64 15.32 -7.28
CA HIS A 177 -28.51 16.41 -6.29
C HIS A 177 -27.96 17.70 -6.92
N GLY A 178 -28.70 18.28 -7.88
CA GLY A 178 -28.62 19.70 -8.27
C GLY A 178 -27.28 20.29 -8.74
N ARG A 179 -26.18 19.54 -8.70
CA ARG A 179 -24.83 19.92 -9.10
C ARG A 179 -24.41 18.96 -10.21
N THR A 180 -24.54 19.41 -11.45
CA THR A 180 -23.97 18.70 -12.59
C THR A 180 -22.46 18.89 -12.56
N PHE A 181 -21.72 17.81 -12.35
CA PHE A 181 -20.26 17.85 -12.48
C PHE A 181 -19.89 18.02 -13.96
N ASN A 182 -19.32 19.16 -14.31
CA ASN A 182 -19.02 19.47 -15.70
C ASN A 182 -17.75 18.75 -16.17
N LEU A 183 -17.92 17.69 -16.96
CA LEU A 183 -16.83 16.90 -17.55
C LEU A 183 -15.90 17.73 -18.45
N SER A 184 -16.40 18.81 -19.08
CA SER A 184 -15.55 19.68 -19.93
C SER A 184 -14.54 20.47 -19.11
N SER A 185 -14.89 20.85 -17.88
CA SER A 185 -13.95 21.48 -16.93
C SER A 185 -12.89 20.49 -16.49
N LEU A 186 -13.24 19.21 -16.32
CA LEU A 186 -12.28 18.15 -15.99
C LEU A 186 -11.25 17.96 -17.11
N ALA A 187 -11.72 17.84 -18.36
CA ALA A 187 -10.87 17.65 -19.52
C ALA A 187 -9.92 18.84 -19.75
N ALA A 188 -10.40 20.07 -19.57
CA ALA A 188 -9.57 21.27 -19.64
C ALA A 188 -8.48 21.28 -18.56
N LEU A 189 -8.83 20.87 -17.33
CA LEU A 189 -7.89 20.80 -16.20
C LEU A 189 -6.79 19.76 -16.45
N PHE A 190 -7.14 18.60 -17.02
CA PHE A 190 -6.18 17.59 -17.47
C PHE A 190 -5.33 18.02 -18.67
N HIS A 191 -5.88 18.85 -19.55
CA HIS A 191 -5.15 19.43 -20.68
C HIS A 191 -4.12 20.47 -20.21
N ASP A 192 -4.51 21.39 -19.31
CA ASP A 192 -3.62 22.39 -18.68
C ASP A 192 -2.50 21.74 -17.87
N TRP A 193 -2.72 20.52 -17.44
CA TRP A 193 -1.76 19.69 -16.72
C TRP A 193 -0.61 19.17 -17.58
N GLY A 194 -0.74 19.17 -18.92
CA GLY A 194 0.32 18.86 -19.87
C GLY A 194 0.61 17.35 -20.06
N PRO A 195 1.17 16.94 -21.22
CA PRO A 195 1.28 15.54 -21.66
C PRO A 195 2.42 14.72 -21.00
N TRP A 196 3.28 15.35 -20.19
CA TRP A 196 4.42 14.68 -19.57
C TRP A 196 4.33 14.73 -18.05
N THR A 197 3.60 13.78 -17.48
CA THR A 197 3.59 13.60 -16.01
C THR A 197 4.24 12.30 -15.58
N THR A 198 5.27 12.43 -14.74
CA THR A 198 5.80 11.32 -13.94
C THR A 198 4.68 10.74 -13.07
N PRO A 199 4.69 9.43 -12.75
CA PRO A 199 3.66 8.78 -11.91
C PRO A 199 3.35 9.53 -10.60
N SER A 200 4.37 10.10 -9.95
CA SER A 200 4.21 10.92 -8.73
C SER A 200 3.38 12.20 -8.95
N LYS A 201 3.48 12.81 -10.14
CA LYS A 201 2.69 14.00 -10.52
C LYS A 201 1.26 13.62 -10.91
N THR A 202 1.06 12.52 -11.64
CA THR A 202 -0.27 11.97 -11.95
C THR A 202 -1.05 11.66 -10.67
N ARG A 203 -0.34 11.14 -9.67
CA ARG A 203 -0.88 10.86 -8.36
C ARG A 203 -1.27 12.11 -7.57
N ALA A 204 -0.38 13.10 -7.49
CA ALA A 204 -0.69 14.38 -6.85
C ALA A 204 -1.90 15.07 -7.50
N LYS A 205 -2.01 14.94 -8.82
CA LYS A 205 -3.12 15.43 -9.63
C LYS A 205 -4.44 14.71 -9.33
N LEU A 206 -4.43 13.38 -9.25
CA LEU A 206 -5.59 12.58 -8.82
C LEU A 206 -6.05 12.94 -7.40
N ILE A 207 -5.10 13.16 -6.50
CA ILE A 207 -5.39 13.55 -5.12
C ILE A 207 -5.97 14.96 -5.07
N ALA A 208 -5.43 15.92 -5.83
CA ALA A 208 -6.02 17.26 -5.97
C ALA A 208 -7.44 17.22 -6.54
N LEU A 209 -7.69 16.31 -7.49
CA LEU A 209 -8.99 16.14 -8.13
C LEU A 209 -10.02 15.54 -7.16
N LEU A 210 -9.62 14.55 -6.36
CA LEU A 210 -10.44 14.00 -5.28
C LEU A 210 -10.65 15.00 -4.13
N CYS A 211 -9.69 15.88 -3.85
CA CYS A 211 -9.86 17.01 -2.93
C CYS A 211 -10.92 18.00 -3.42
N MET A 212 -10.90 18.35 -4.71
CA MET A 212 -11.92 19.21 -5.33
C MET A 212 -13.30 18.55 -5.29
N LEU A 213 -13.38 17.23 -5.45
CA LEU A 213 -14.62 16.47 -5.46
C LEU A 213 -15.24 16.23 -4.08
N GLY A 214 -14.44 16.12 -3.03
CA GLY A 214 -14.94 16.02 -1.65
C GLY A 214 -15.09 17.36 -0.92
N ALA A 215 -14.71 18.47 -1.54
CA ALA A 215 -15.01 19.84 -1.09
C ALA A 215 -16.26 20.45 -1.76
N LEU A 216 -16.83 19.76 -2.76
CA LEU A 216 -18.12 20.06 -3.40
C LEU A 216 -19.24 19.23 -2.77
#